data_AF-A0A8J7Q3G1-F1
#
_entry.id   AF-A0A8J7Q3G1-F1
#
_cell.length_a   1.000
_cell.length_b   1.000
_cell.length_c   1.000
_cell.angle_alpha   90.00
_cell.angle_beta   90.00
_cell.angle_gamma   90.00
#
_symmetry.space_group_name_H-M   'P 1'
#
loop_
_entity.id
_entity.type
_entity.pdbx_description
1 polymer ?
#
loop_
_entity_poly.entity_id
_entity_poly.type
_entity_poly.pdbx_seq_one_letter_code
_entity_poly.pdbx_strand_id
1 'polypeptide(L)'
;MARCDEGYRCEVCGRDVEGITESDLYLRYVLGEVPLEMLHRLPERHIRCNPALAQYIVDSGFPPVMCEGPFAKSNFDPEYVRSEEIRVTRGWRRLQA
;
A
#
# COMPACT_ATOMS: atom_id res chain seq x y z
N MET A 1 30.40 6.92 9.84
CA MET A 1 29.60 6.37 8.72
C MET A 1 28.26 7.07 8.74
N ALA A 2 27.94 7.79 7.67
CA ALA A 2 26.85 8.75 7.63
C ALA A 2 25.48 8.04 7.63
N ARG A 3 24.52 8.61 8.37
CA ARG A 3 23.10 8.20 8.49
C ARG A 3 22.29 8.36 7.18
N CYS A 4 22.94 8.36 6.02
CA CYS A 4 22.33 8.79 4.76
C CYS A 4 21.93 7.64 3.82
N ASP A 5 22.22 6.38 4.17
CA ASP A 5 21.99 5.22 3.30
C ASP A 5 20.92 4.24 3.82
N GLU A 6 20.18 4.58 4.87
CA GLU A 6 18.98 3.81 5.22
C GLU A 6 17.88 4.24 4.24
N GLY A 7 17.72 3.48 3.16
CA GLY A 7 16.55 3.58 2.29
C GLY A 7 15.25 3.50 3.10
N TYR A 8 14.11 3.80 2.47
CA TYR A 8 12.83 3.75 3.17
C TYR A 8 12.56 2.32 3.65
N ARG A 9 12.88 2.06 4.93
CA ARG A 9 12.83 0.72 5.51
C ARG A 9 11.39 0.41 5.91
N CYS A 10 10.88 -0.72 5.43
CA CYS A 10 9.55 -1.19 5.78
C CYS A 10 9.47 -1.47 7.29
N GLU A 11 8.60 -0.78 8.02
CA GLU A 11 8.44 -0.98 9.46
C GLU A 11 7.87 -2.35 9.84
N VAL A 12 7.29 -3.08 8.88
CA VAL A 12 6.66 -4.39 9.10
C VAL A 12 7.65 -5.53 8.92
N CYS A 13 8.34 -5.59 7.76
CA CYS A 13 9.24 -6.69 7.45
C CYS A 13 10.74 -6.36 7.64
N GLY A 14 11.06 -5.08 7.90
CA GLY A 14 12.42 -4.62 8.14
C GLY A 14 13.35 -4.68 6.92
N ARG A 15 12.82 -4.91 5.70
CA ARG A 15 13.55 -4.82 4.44
C ARG A 15 13.33 -3.46 3.78
N ASP A 16 14.23 -3.08 2.89
CA ASP A 16 14.11 -1.82 2.15
C ASP A 16 12.94 -1.87 1.17
N VAL A 17 12.24 -0.74 1.05
CA VAL A 17 11.30 -0.49 -0.05
C VAL A 17 12.12 0.07 -1.20
N GLU A 18 12.42 -0.77 -2.18
CA GLU A 18 13.39 -0.46 -3.25
C GLU A 18 12.87 0.59 -4.24
N GLY A 19 11.55 0.80 -4.30
CA GLY A 19 10.96 1.77 -5.22
C GLY A 19 9.57 2.26 -4.84
N ILE A 20 9.19 3.39 -5.42
CA ILE A 20 7.87 4.03 -5.25
C ILE A 20 6.74 3.07 -5.63
N THR A 21 6.95 2.19 -6.62
CA THR A 21 5.96 1.20 -7.07
C THR A 21 5.62 0.13 -6.04
N GLU A 22 6.47 -0.06 -5.03
CA GLU A 22 6.28 -0.99 -3.93
C GLU A 22 5.83 -0.31 -2.62
N SER A 23 5.79 1.02 -2.60
CA SER A 23 5.52 1.82 -1.40
C SER A 23 4.02 1.93 -1.11
N ASP A 24 3.63 1.49 0.09
CA ASP A 24 2.29 1.71 0.65
C ASP A 24 2.06 3.19 0.92
N LEU A 25 3.08 3.91 1.39
CA LEU A 25 2.96 5.33 1.72
C LEU A 25 2.66 6.16 0.46
N TYR A 26 3.34 5.88 -0.66
CA TYR A 26 3.07 6.54 -1.94
C TYR A 26 1.74 6.10 -2.55
N LEU A 27 1.32 4.84 -2.40
CA LEU A 27 -0.02 4.42 -2.80
C LEU A 27 -1.09 5.24 -2.05
N ARG A 28 -0.95 5.39 -0.73
CA ARG A 28 -1.88 6.17 0.10
C ARG A 28 -1.87 7.66 -0.26
N TYR A 29 -0.74 8.22 -0.68
CA TYR A 29 -0.70 9.56 -1.27
C TYR A 29 -1.47 9.65 -2.60
N VAL A 30 -1.28 8.69 -3.52
CA VAL A 30 -2.04 8.64 -4.79
C VAL A 30 -3.55 8.50 -4.56
N LEU A 31 -3.93 7.82 -3.47
CA LEU A 31 -5.32 7.67 -3.03
C LEU A 31 -5.88 8.90 -2.31
N GLY A 32 -5.05 9.90 -2.00
CA GLY A 32 -5.44 11.11 -1.27
C GLY A 32 -5.60 10.91 0.24
N GLU A 33 -5.13 9.78 0.79
CA GLU A 33 -5.20 9.46 2.23
C GLU A 33 -4.05 10.08 3.04
N VAL A 34 -2.95 10.41 2.37
CA VAL A 34 -1.76 11.04 2.96
C VAL A 34 -1.41 12.28 2.13
N PRO A 35 -1.28 13.47 2.73
CA PRO A 35 -0.88 14.67 2.01
C PRO A 35 0.64 14.69 1.74
N LEU A 36 1.06 15.42 0.69
CA LEU A 36 2.45 15.44 0.22
C LEU A 36 3.44 15.86 1.31
N GLU A 37 3.08 16.87 2.10
CA GLU A 37 3.89 17.40 3.18
C GLU A 37 4.12 16.43 4.35
N MET A 38 3.38 15.31 4.39
CA MET A 38 3.54 14.28 5.42
C MET A 38 4.42 13.10 4.99
N LEU A 39 4.73 12.96 3.70
CA LEU A 39 5.49 11.81 3.17
C LEU A 39 6.84 11.61 3.88
N HIS A 40 7.57 12.69 4.17
CA HIS A 40 8.88 12.63 4.83
C HIS A 40 8.82 12.37 6.34
N ARG A 41 7.62 12.29 6.92
CA ARG A 41 7.39 12.16 8.37
C ARG A 41 6.76 10.83 8.76
N LEU A 42 6.11 10.17 7.81
CA LEU A 42 5.42 8.92 8.05
C LEU A 42 6.35 7.74 7.76
N PRO A 43 6.20 6.62 8.49
CA PRO A 43 6.97 5.43 8.22
C PRO A 43 6.58 4.83 6.87
N GLU A 44 7.51 4.08 6.28
CA GLU A 44 7.30 3.38 5.02
C GLU A 44 6.93 1.90 5.26
N ARG A 45 6.14 1.33 4.34
CA ARG A 45 5.84 -0.10 4.26
C ARG A 45 5.80 -0.54 2.80
N HIS A 46 6.12 -1.81 2.53
CA HIS A 46 5.70 -2.39 1.25
C HIS A 46 4.18 -2.44 1.19
N ILE A 47 3.59 -2.26 0.01
CA ILE A 47 2.15 -2.44 -0.22
C ILE A 47 1.70 -3.79 0.35
N ARG A 48 2.42 -4.87 0.07
CA ARG A 48 2.09 -6.22 0.58
C ARG A 48 2.21 -6.36 2.09
N CYS A 49 3.01 -5.52 2.75
CA CYS A 49 3.12 -5.48 4.19
C CYS A 49 1.95 -4.75 4.86
N ASN A 50 1.03 -4.17 4.08
CA ASN A 50 -0.25 -3.66 4.54
C ASN A 50 -1.42 -4.47 3.94
N PRO A 51 -1.70 -5.71 4.41
CA PRO A 51 -2.75 -6.54 3.85
C PRO A 51 -4.14 -5.91 3.89
N ALA A 52 -4.41 -5.05 4.88
CA ALA A 52 -5.70 -4.40 5.05
C ALA A 52 -6.07 -3.52 3.83
N LEU A 53 -5.08 -2.88 3.20
CA LEU A 53 -5.27 -2.11 1.97
C LEU A 53 -4.98 -2.94 0.72
N ALA A 54 -3.89 -3.73 0.73
CA ALA A 54 -3.42 -4.47 -0.45
C ALA A 54 -4.40 -5.54 -0.95
N GLN A 55 -5.24 -6.10 -0.08
CA GLN A 55 -6.28 -7.06 -0.47
C GLN A 55 -7.30 -6.53 -1.48
N TYR A 56 -7.42 -5.20 -1.62
CA TYR A 56 -8.31 -4.56 -2.58
C TYR A 56 -7.67 -4.37 -3.97
N ILE A 57 -6.39 -4.68 -4.15
CA ILE A 57 -5.77 -4.62 -5.49
C ILE A 57 -6.17 -5.87 -6.28
N VAL A 58 -6.94 -5.67 -7.35
CA VAL A 58 -7.42 -6.71 -8.27
C VAL A 58 -6.88 -6.43 -9.66
N ASP A 59 -5.64 -6.88 -9.90
CA ASP A 59 -4.94 -6.75 -11.17
C ASP A 59 -4.03 -7.96 -11.42
N SER A 60 -3.91 -8.40 -12.68
CA SER A 60 -3.04 -9.54 -13.03
C SER A 60 -1.56 -9.27 -12.77
N GLY A 61 -1.13 -8.01 -12.77
CA GLY A 61 0.22 -7.59 -12.43
C GLY A 61 0.51 -7.55 -10.92
N PHE A 62 -0.50 -7.74 -10.08
CA PHE A 62 -0.37 -7.72 -8.63
C PHE A 62 -0.82 -9.06 -8.02
N PRO A 63 0.12 -9.90 -7.54
CA PRO A 63 -0.23 -11.14 -6.84
C PRO A 63 -1.16 -10.84 -5.64
N PRO A 64 -2.33 -11.52 -5.55
CA PRO A 64 -3.33 -11.27 -4.51
C PRO A 64 -2.75 -11.36 -3.10
N VAL A 65 -3.25 -10.50 -2.21
CA VAL A 65 -2.88 -10.47 -0.79
C VAL A 65 -4.09 -10.84 0.04
N MET A 66 -3.92 -11.80 0.95
CA MET A 66 -4.93 -12.18 1.92
C MET A 66 -4.74 -11.35 3.20
N CYS A 67 -5.83 -10.76 3.70
CA CYS A 67 -5.88 -10.16 5.02
C CYS A 67 -6.69 -11.09 5.92
N GLU A 68 -6.11 -11.52 7.03
CA GLU A 68 -6.79 -12.32 8.03
C GLU A 68 -7.36 -11.44 9.15
N GLY A 69 -8.34 -11.97 9.88
CA GLY A 69 -8.93 -11.28 11.03
C GLY A 69 -10.04 -10.29 10.64
N PRO A 70 -10.37 -9.32 11.52
CA PRO A 70 -11.56 -8.49 11.36
C PRO A 70 -11.51 -7.56 10.14
N PHE A 71 -10.31 -7.24 9.64
CA PHE A 71 -10.12 -6.41 8.45
C PHE A 71 -10.13 -7.18 7.14
N ALA A 72 -10.33 -8.51 7.16
CA ALA A 72 -10.50 -9.28 5.93
C ALA A 72 -11.69 -8.74 5.13
N LYS A 73 -11.50 -8.43 3.85
CA LYS A 73 -12.55 -7.83 3.01
C LYS A 73 -13.78 -8.70 2.86
N SER A 74 -13.65 -10.01 3.05
CA SER A 74 -14.77 -10.96 3.11
C SER A 74 -15.76 -10.69 4.24
N ASN A 75 -15.36 -9.93 5.26
CA ASN A 75 -16.21 -9.56 6.39
C ASN A 75 -17.00 -8.27 6.15
N PHE A 76 -16.75 -7.55 5.04
CA PHE A 76 -17.40 -6.28 4.73
C PHE A 76 -18.49 -6.44 3.68
N ASP A 77 -19.34 -5.41 3.58
CA ASP A 77 -20.39 -5.34 2.58
C ASP A 77 -19.84 -5.46 1.14
N PRO A 78 -20.40 -6.31 0.28
CA PRO A 78 -19.89 -6.53 -1.07
C PRO A 78 -19.84 -5.28 -1.97
N GLU A 79 -20.75 -4.32 -1.78
CA GLU A 79 -20.74 -3.06 -2.54
C GLU A 79 -19.58 -2.17 -2.09
N TYR A 80 -19.36 -2.08 -0.77
CA TYR A 80 -18.18 -1.41 -0.22
C TYR A 80 -16.90 -2.06 -0.74
N VAL A 81 -16.79 -3.39 -0.68
CA VAL A 81 -15.62 -4.13 -1.18
C VAL A 81 -15.37 -3.81 -2.65
N ARG A 82 -16.40 -3.83 -3.50
CA ARG A 82 -16.26 -3.51 -4.93
C ARG A 82 -15.79 -2.07 -5.14
N SER A 83 -16.29 -1.12 -4.34
CA SER A 83 -15.88 0.28 -4.43
C SER A 83 -14.41 0.46 -4.07
N GLU A 84 -13.94 -0.23 -3.03
CA GLU A 84 -12.53 -0.22 -2.62
C GLU A 84 -11.65 -0.93 -3.64
N GLU A 85 -12.10 -2.05 -4.22
CA GLU A 85 -11.35 -2.74 -5.27
C GLU A 85 -11.10 -1.82 -6.47
N ILE A 86 -12.13 -1.08 -6.92
CA ILE A 86 -11.99 -0.10 -8.00
C ILE A 86 -11.03 1.02 -7.60
N ARG A 87 -11.22 1.60 -6.40
CA ARG A 87 -10.44 2.75 -5.91
C ARG A 87 -8.96 2.41 -5.77
N VAL A 88 -8.66 1.34 -5.04
CA VAL A 88 -7.29 0.93 -4.70
C VAL A 88 -6.57 0.37 -5.93
N THR A 89 -7.23 -0.43 -6.77
CA THR A 89 -6.62 -0.92 -8.03
C THR A 89 -6.27 0.23 -8.97
N ARG A 90 -7.15 1.23 -9.11
CA ARG A 90 -6.85 2.42 -9.93
C ARG A 90 -5.68 3.22 -9.37
N GLY A 91 -5.61 3.38 -8.05
CA GLY A 91 -4.48 4.03 -7.37
C GLY A 91 -3.17 3.29 -7.64
N TRP A 92 -3.17 1.97 -7.46
CA TRP A 92 -2.00 1.14 -7.72
C TRP A 92 -1.54 1.21 -9.17
N ARG A 93 -2.44 1.12 -10.16
CA ARG A 93 -2.08 1.24 -11.59
C ARG A 93 -1.44 2.59 -11.92
N ARG A 94 -1.91 3.68 -11.31
CA ARG A 94 -1.30 5.02 -11.47
C ARG A 94 0.11 5.09 -10.89
N LEU A 95 0.36 4.37 -9.80
CA LEU A 95 1.68 4.27 -9.20
C LEU A 95 2.69 3.53 -10.09
N GLN A 96 2.21 2.66 -10.99
CA GLN A 96 3.06 1.92 -11.95
C GLN A 96 3.37 2.68 -13.25
N ALA A 97 2.76 3.85 -13.48
CA ALA A 97 2.87 4.64 -14.71
C ALA A 97 4.02 5.65 -14.62
#